data_AF-A0A822F8D6-F1
#
_entry.id   AF-A0A822F8D6-F1
#
_cell.length_a   1.000
_cell.length_b   1.000
_cell.length_c   1.000
_cell.angle_alpha   90.00
_cell.angle_beta   90.00
_cell.angle_gamma   90.00
#
_symmetry.space_group_name_H-M   'P 1'
#
loop_
_entity.id
_entity.type
_entity.pdbx_description
1 polymer ?
#
loop_
_entity_poly.entity_id
_entity_poly.type
_entity_poly.pdbx_seq_one_letter_code
_entity_poly.pdbx_strand_id
1 'polypeptide(L)'
;HIAMGLALFYGGLIQFLAGLFELRIGNNFNALLFCSYAGYWFGLGAIYASTFSYLSSITDTSVQYKSLGVFYLAWTIFTILMLIASIRKNIALVIFFFFLMLVYVLFTASYFQLWDQNLSRAGGAFGIVTAIILWYIGFASLMIKGENSY
;
A
#
# COMPACT_ATOMS: atom_id res chain seq x y z
N HIS A 1 3.34 17.25 -2.71
CA HIS A 1 3.24 17.93 -1.41
C HIS A 1 1.92 17.67 -0.69
N ILE A 2 0.76 17.84 -1.32
CA ILE A 2 -0.56 17.66 -0.65
C ILE A 2 -0.79 16.22 -0.16
N ALA A 3 -0.39 15.21 -0.93
CA ALA A 3 -0.56 13.80 -0.55
C ALA A 3 0.31 13.35 0.65
N MET A 4 1.30 14.14 1.06
CA MET A 4 2.21 13.78 2.17
C MET A 4 1.46 13.68 3.50
N GLY A 5 0.55 14.63 3.77
CA GLY A 5 -0.25 14.61 4.99
C GLY A 5 -1.15 13.37 5.04
N LEU A 6 -1.76 13.00 3.90
CA LEU A 6 -2.57 11.79 3.80
C LEU A 6 -1.74 10.52 4.01
N ALA A 7 -0.55 10.45 3.42
CA ALA A 7 0.38 9.34 3.62
C ALA A 7 0.77 9.20 5.10
N LEU A 8 1.19 10.27 5.77
CA LEU A 8 1.67 10.18 7.16
C LEU A 8 0.54 9.96 8.16
N PHE A 9 -0.59 10.66 8.03
CA PHE A 9 -1.64 10.62 9.04
C PHE A 9 -2.71 9.56 8.78
N TYR A 10 -3.22 9.47 7.55
CA TYR A 10 -4.33 8.55 7.26
C TYR A 10 -3.80 7.16 6.88
N GLY A 11 -2.96 7.08 5.84
CA GLY A 11 -2.32 5.84 5.42
C GLY A 11 -1.29 5.33 6.44
N GLY A 12 -0.64 6.21 7.19
CA GLY A 12 0.36 5.86 8.19
C GLY A 12 -0.27 5.66 9.57
N LEU A 13 -0.44 6.75 10.32
CA LEU A 13 -0.79 6.69 11.74
C LEU A 13 -2.13 6.01 12.02
N ILE A 14 -3.20 6.43 11.34
CA ILE A 14 -4.54 5.88 11.58
C ILE A 14 -4.56 4.39 11.20
N GLN A 15 -3.99 4.04 10.05
CA GLN A 15 -3.89 2.65 9.61
C GLN A 15 -3.05 1.79 10.57
N PHE A 16 -1.95 2.32 11.12
CA PHE A 16 -1.15 1.63 12.13
C PHE A 16 -1.94 1.36 13.39
N LEU A 17 -2.64 2.37 13.92
CA LEU A 17 -3.50 2.23 15.10
C LEU A 17 -4.61 1.20 14.87
N ALA A 18 -5.24 1.19 13.69
CA ALA A 18 -6.22 0.17 13.31
C ALA A 18 -5.61 -1.24 13.37
N GLY A 19 -4.38 -1.43 12.86
CA GLY A 19 -3.67 -2.70 12.97
C GLY A 19 -3.38 -3.15 14.40
N LEU A 20 -3.06 -2.22 15.31
CA LEU A 20 -2.89 -2.52 16.73
C LEU A 20 -4.19 -2.96 17.41
N PHE A 21 -5.32 -2.35 17.03
CA PHE A 21 -6.64 -2.77 17.52
C PHE A 21 -7.02 -4.16 17.00
N GLU A 22 -6.69 -4.49 15.76
CA GLU A 22 -6.89 -5.83 15.18
C GLU A 22 -6.05 -6.91 15.90
N LEU A 23 -4.82 -6.58 16.32
CA LEU A 23 -4.02 -7.48 17.17
C LEU A 23 -4.71 -7.74 18.52
N ARG A 24 -5.29 -6.70 19.12
CA ARG A 24 -5.97 -6.82 20.42
C ARG A 24 -7.17 -7.76 20.38
N ILE A 25 -7.89 -7.82 19.26
CA ILE A 25 -9.04 -8.72 19.07
C ILE A 25 -8.64 -10.08 18.45
N GLY A 26 -7.33 -10.33 18.27
CA GLY A 26 -6.80 -11.63 17.82
C GLY A 26 -6.80 -11.84 16.30
N ASN A 27 -7.05 -10.80 15.50
CA ASN A 27 -7.07 -10.90 14.05
C ASN A 27 -5.68 -10.61 13.44
N ASN A 28 -4.81 -11.61 13.51
CA ASN A 28 -3.42 -11.50 13.05
C ASN A 28 -3.29 -11.13 11.56
N PHE A 29 -4.27 -11.49 10.73
CA PHE A 29 -4.22 -11.18 9.29
C PHE A 29 -4.44 -9.69 9.04
N ASN A 30 -5.52 -9.10 9.59
CA ASN A 30 -5.80 -7.67 9.43
C ASN A 30 -4.75 -6.81 10.14
N ALA A 31 -4.25 -7.29 11.29
CA ALA A 31 -3.13 -6.66 11.97
C ALA A 31 -1.88 -6.55 11.10
N LEU A 32 -1.42 -7.66 10.53
CA LEU A 32 -0.24 -7.67 9.67
C LEU A 32 -0.46 -6.83 8.41
N LEU A 33 -1.66 -6.90 7.83
CA LEU A 33 -2.09 -6.06 6.72
C LEU A 33 -1.95 -4.58 7.09
N PHE A 34 -2.71 -4.09 8.06
CA PHE A 34 -2.76 -2.67 8.37
C PHE A 34 -1.43 -2.11 8.88
N CYS A 35 -0.73 -2.81 9.77
CA CYS A 35 0.57 -2.36 10.26
C CYS A 35 1.64 -2.31 9.16
N SER A 36 1.69 -3.31 8.27
CA SER A 36 2.66 -3.32 7.18
C SER A 36 2.40 -2.19 6.18
N TYR A 37 1.16 -2.01 5.73
CA TYR A 37 0.85 -0.92 4.80
C TYR A 37 0.93 0.47 5.45
N ALA A 38 0.76 0.59 6.76
CA ALA A 38 1.12 1.81 7.47
C ALA A 38 2.63 2.10 7.38
N GLY A 39 3.46 1.06 7.55
CA GLY A 39 4.90 1.13 7.31
C GLY A 39 5.26 1.54 5.88
N TYR A 40 4.52 1.05 4.88
CA TYR A 40 4.64 1.51 3.48
C TYR A 40 4.43 3.03 3.36
N TRP A 41 3.33 3.54 3.92
CA TRP A 41 3.00 4.96 3.84
C TRP A 41 3.97 5.85 4.63
N PHE A 42 4.41 5.42 5.80
CA PHE A 42 5.47 6.10 6.54
C PHE A 42 6.80 6.10 5.78
N GLY A 43 7.18 4.96 5.19
CA GLY A 43 8.38 4.85 4.37
C GLY A 43 8.35 5.76 3.14
N LEU A 44 7.24 5.75 2.39
CA LEU A 44 7.02 6.69 1.29
C LEU A 44 7.03 8.14 1.75
N GLY A 45 6.38 8.44 2.87
CA GLY A 45 6.36 9.77 3.44
C GLY A 45 7.77 10.25 3.80
N ALA A 46 8.59 9.40 4.42
CA ALA A 46 9.99 9.70 4.73
C ALA A 46 10.83 9.92 3.46
N ILE A 47 10.68 9.06 2.44
CA ILE A 47 11.38 9.18 1.16
C ILE A 47 11.14 10.56 0.52
N TYR A 48 9.89 11.03 0.49
CA TYR A 48 9.51 12.29 -0.17
C TYR A 48 9.51 13.52 0.75
N ALA A 49 9.70 13.35 2.05
CA ALA A 49 9.79 14.45 2.99
C ALA A 49 11.14 15.15 2.83
N SER A 50 11.09 16.48 2.66
CA SER A 50 12.28 17.32 2.52
C SER A 50 13.21 17.26 3.76
N THR A 51 12.68 16.89 4.92
CA THR A 51 13.43 16.76 6.18
C THR A 51 14.30 15.51 6.23
N PHE A 52 13.93 14.46 5.49
CA PHE A 52 14.60 13.16 5.46
C PHE A 52 15.24 12.92 4.09
N SER A 53 15.82 13.96 3.48
CA SER A 53 16.09 14.01 2.04
C SER A 53 17.21 13.05 1.55
N TYR A 54 17.00 11.74 1.65
CA TYR A 54 17.86 10.69 1.11
C TYR A 54 17.84 10.69 -0.42
N LEU A 55 16.74 11.13 -1.02
CA LEU A 55 16.62 11.30 -2.48
C LEU A 55 17.46 12.47 -3.00
N SER A 56 17.64 13.56 -2.24
CA SER A 56 18.44 14.71 -2.68
C SER A 56 19.94 14.50 -2.48
N SER A 57 20.35 13.54 -1.64
CA SER A 57 21.76 13.14 -1.50
C SER A 57 22.25 12.26 -2.65
N ILE A 58 21.35 11.69 -3.46
CA ILE A 58 21.70 10.89 -4.64
C ILE A 58 21.74 11.81 -5.85
N THR A 59 22.93 12.07 -6.38
CA THR A 59 23.13 12.94 -7.56
C THR A 59 22.84 12.24 -8.88
N ASP A 60 22.95 10.90 -8.93
CA ASP A 60 22.61 10.10 -10.11
C ASP A 60 21.12 9.73 -10.11
N THR A 61 20.37 10.35 -11.01
CA THR A 61 18.93 10.10 -11.19
C THR A 61 18.63 8.64 -11.55
N SER A 62 19.54 7.93 -12.23
CA SER A 62 19.37 6.50 -12.54
C SER A 62 19.40 5.64 -11.28
N VAL A 63 20.35 5.92 -10.38
CA VAL A 63 20.43 5.26 -9.07
C VAL A 63 19.18 5.56 -8.26
N GLN A 64 18.74 6.83 -8.26
CA GLN A 64 17.53 7.28 -7.57
C GLN A 64 16.29 6.49 -8.00
N TYR A 65 16.05 6.36 -9.31
CA TYR A 65 14.92 5.59 -9.83
C TYR A 65 15.01 4.10 -9.51
N LYS A 66 16.19 3.49 -9.67
CA LYS A 66 16.38 2.07 -9.36
C LYS A 66 16.18 1.78 -7.86
N SER A 67 16.62 2.67 -6.97
CA SER A 67 16.36 2.56 -5.53
C SER A 67 14.87 2.57 -5.20
N LEU A 68 14.09 3.44 -5.86
CA LEU A 68 12.63 3.42 -5.74
C LEU A 68 12.02 2.15 -6.35
N GLY A 69 12.58 1.65 -7.45
CA GLY A 69 12.19 0.37 -8.05
C GLY A 69 12.35 -0.81 -7.09
N VAL A 70 13.45 -0.86 -6.34
CA VAL A 70 13.69 -1.85 -5.28
C VAL A 70 12.68 -1.72 -4.15
N PHE A 71 12.35 -0.48 -3.73
CA PHE A 71 11.30 -0.25 -2.73
C PHE A 71 9.97 -0.84 -3.18
N TYR A 72 9.49 -0.52 -4.39
CA TYR A 72 8.24 -1.08 -4.91
C TYR A 72 8.31 -2.59 -5.18
N LEU A 73 9.49 -3.13 -5.50
CA LEU A 73 9.68 -4.57 -5.66
C LEU A 73 9.46 -5.31 -4.34
N ALA A 74 9.99 -4.80 -3.23
CA ALA A 74 9.75 -5.37 -1.90
C ALA A 74 8.25 -5.41 -1.57
N TRP A 75 7.53 -4.33 -1.88
CA TRP A 75 6.07 -4.25 -1.69
C TRP A 75 5.30 -5.15 -2.65
N THR A 76 5.79 -5.36 -3.88
CA THR A 76 5.24 -6.35 -4.81
C THR A 76 5.29 -7.75 -4.19
N ILE A 77 6.46 -8.16 -3.68
CA ILE A 77 6.65 -9.47 -3.06
C ILE A 77 5.72 -9.64 -1.85
N PHE A 78 5.70 -8.64 -0.96
CA PHE A 78 4.80 -8.66 0.20
C PHE A 78 3.33 -8.78 -0.20
N THR A 79 2.90 -8.03 -1.23
CA THR A 79 1.52 -8.06 -1.71
C THR A 79 1.14 -9.42 -2.31
N ILE A 80 2.07 -10.10 -3.00
CA ILE A 80 1.86 -11.47 -3.49
C ILE A 80 1.67 -12.44 -2.32
N LEU A 81 2.47 -12.33 -1.26
CA LEU A 81 2.29 -13.15 -0.06
C LEU A 81 0.92 -12.92 0.59
N MET A 82 0.48 -11.66 0.68
CA MET A 82 -0.84 -11.31 1.19
C MET A 82 -1.98 -11.78 0.27
N LEU A 83 -1.78 -11.74 -1.05
CA LEU A 83 -2.71 -12.30 -2.02
C LEU A 83 -2.93 -13.79 -1.76
N ILE A 84 -1.85 -14.57 -1.63
CA ILE A 84 -1.91 -16.00 -1.33
C ILE A 84 -2.62 -16.24 0.01
N ALA A 85 -2.27 -15.48 1.04
CA ALA A 85 -2.89 -15.59 2.35
C ALA A 85 -4.40 -15.23 2.34
N SER A 86 -4.82 -14.33 1.45
CA SER A 86 -6.22 -13.89 1.33
C SER A 86 -7.16 -14.91 0.68
N ILE A 87 -6.62 -15.89 -0.06
CA ILE A 87 -7.41 -16.92 -0.77
C ILE A 87 -8.36 -17.67 0.19
N ARG A 88 -7.91 -17.92 1.42
CA ARG A 88 -8.71 -18.61 2.45
C ARG A 88 -9.55 -17.67 3.32
N LYS A 89 -9.52 -16.36 3.06
CA LYS A 89 -10.20 -15.34 3.89
C LYS A 89 -11.46 -14.83 3.23
N ASN A 90 -11.35 -14.16 2.08
CA ASN A 90 -12.48 -13.52 1.42
C ASN A 90 -12.15 -13.26 -0.06
N ILE A 91 -13.05 -13.60 -0.97
CA ILE A 91 -12.92 -13.34 -2.41
C ILE A 91 -12.70 -11.85 -2.71
N ALA A 92 -13.34 -10.94 -1.95
CA ALA A 92 -13.16 -9.51 -2.12
C ALA A 92 -11.73 -9.06 -1.77
N LEU A 93 -11.11 -9.66 -0.74
CA LEU A 93 -9.71 -9.40 -0.40
C LEU A 93 -8.76 -9.95 -1.47
N VAL A 94 -9.06 -11.12 -2.05
CA VAL A 94 -8.28 -11.66 -3.18
C VAL A 94 -8.29 -10.70 -4.35
N ILE A 95 -9.47 -10.19 -4.72
CA ILE A 95 -9.63 -9.21 -5.80
C ILE A 95 -8.84 -7.94 -5.47
N PHE A 96 -8.96 -7.42 -4.25
CA PHE A 96 -8.19 -6.26 -3.79
C PHE A 96 -6.68 -6.46 -3.93
N PHE A 97 -6.13 -7.55 -3.40
CA PHE A 97 -4.68 -7.81 -3.47
C PHE A 97 -4.21 -8.10 -4.89
N PHE A 98 -5.05 -8.69 -5.75
CA PHE A 98 -4.69 -8.90 -7.14
C PHE A 98 -4.52 -7.57 -7.88
N PHE A 99 -5.46 -6.64 -7.73
CA PHE A 99 -5.33 -5.31 -8.31
C PHE A 99 -4.18 -4.52 -7.69
N LEU A 100 -3.99 -4.59 -6.37
CA LEU A 100 -2.87 -3.95 -5.69
C LEU A 100 -1.51 -4.52 -6.14
N MET A 101 -1.43 -5.83 -6.40
CA MET A 101 -0.23 -6.46 -6.95
C MET A 101 0.08 -5.86 -8.34
N LEU A 102 -0.92 -5.68 -9.21
CA LEU A 102 -0.71 -5.05 -10.52
C LEU A 102 -0.16 -3.62 -10.37
N VAL A 103 -0.65 -2.85 -9.40
CA VAL A 103 -0.13 -1.50 -9.11
C VAL A 103 1.37 -1.56 -8.82
N TYR A 104 1.78 -2.42 -7.90
CA TYR A 104 3.19 -2.49 -7.51
C TYR A 104 4.08 -3.08 -8.60
N VAL A 105 3.64 -4.12 -9.33
CA VAL A 105 4.38 -4.66 -10.47
C VAL A 105 4.63 -3.58 -11.52
N LEU A 106 3.60 -2.79 -11.86
CA LEU A 106 3.71 -1.73 -12.86
C LEU A 106 4.62 -0.58 -12.39
N PHE A 107 4.53 -0.18 -11.12
CA PHE A 107 5.46 0.81 -10.58
C PHE A 107 6.89 0.29 -10.53
N THR A 108 7.12 -0.94 -10.07
CA THR A 108 8.43 -1.57 -10.09
C THR A 108 9.03 -1.57 -11.50
N ALA A 109 8.27 -2.02 -12.50
CA ALA A 109 8.71 -2.03 -13.89
C ALA A 109 9.00 -0.61 -14.43
N SER A 110 8.13 0.36 -14.11
CA SER A 110 8.30 1.78 -14.45
C SER A 110 9.62 2.33 -13.91
N TYR A 111 9.90 2.14 -12.61
CA TYR A 111 11.08 2.68 -11.96
C TYR A 111 12.39 2.00 -12.40
N PHE A 112 12.38 0.69 -12.67
CA PHE A 112 13.55 0.02 -13.23
C PHE A 112 13.87 0.47 -14.67
N GLN A 113 12.87 0.94 -15.41
CA GLN A 113 13.01 1.54 -16.74
C GLN A 113 13.23 3.06 -16.69
N LEU A 114 13.78 3.58 -15.59
CA LEU A 114 14.07 5.01 -15.43
C LEU A 114 12.81 5.90 -15.56
N TRP A 115 11.70 5.43 -14.97
CA TRP A 115 10.40 6.11 -14.96
C TRP A 115 9.68 6.14 -16.31
N ASP A 116 9.26 4.97 -16.78
CA ASP A 116 8.33 4.88 -17.91
C ASP A 116 6.93 5.43 -17.52
N GLN A 117 6.55 6.55 -18.12
CA GLN A 117 5.30 7.23 -17.83
C GLN A 117 4.06 6.39 -18.18
N ASN A 118 4.12 5.53 -19.20
CA ASN A 118 2.97 4.72 -19.60
C ASN A 118 2.69 3.65 -18.53
N LEU A 119 3.75 3.00 -18.05
CA LEU A 119 3.65 2.04 -16.95
C LEU A 119 3.22 2.70 -15.64
N SER A 120 3.77 3.88 -15.33
CA SER A 120 3.38 4.66 -14.15
C SER A 120 1.90 5.06 -14.18
N ARG A 121 1.39 5.53 -15.34
CA ARG A 121 -0.03 5.87 -15.52
C ARG A 121 -0.93 4.64 -15.42
N ALA A 122 -0.53 3.51 -16.02
CA ALA A 122 -1.26 2.26 -15.90
C ALA A 122 -1.34 1.79 -14.42
N GLY A 123 -0.23 1.85 -13.69
CA GLY A 123 -0.19 1.57 -12.26
C GLY A 123 -1.13 2.48 -11.46
N GLY A 124 -1.14 3.78 -11.77
CA GLY A 124 -2.07 4.74 -11.18
C GLY A 124 -3.55 4.41 -11.46
N ALA A 125 -3.89 4.01 -12.68
CA ALA A 125 -5.25 3.62 -13.05
C ALA A 125 -5.73 2.39 -12.26
N PHE A 126 -4.89 1.35 -12.15
CA PHE A 126 -5.19 0.20 -11.30
C PHE A 126 -5.24 0.57 -9.81
N GLY A 127 -4.49 1.60 -9.38
CA GLY A 127 -4.54 2.13 -8.02
C GLY A 127 -5.91 2.72 -7.67
N ILE A 128 -6.55 3.43 -8.61
CA ILE A 128 -7.92 3.94 -8.44
C ILE A 128 -8.91 2.78 -8.28
N VAL A 129 -8.81 1.76 -9.13
CA VAL A 129 -9.66 0.56 -9.04
C VAL A 129 -9.47 -0.15 -7.70
N THR A 130 -8.22 -0.28 -7.26
CA THR A 130 -7.86 -0.89 -5.96
C THR A 130 -8.48 -0.12 -4.80
N ALA A 131 -8.44 1.22 -4.83
CA ALA A 131 -9.04 2.07 -3.79
C ALA A 131 -10.57 1.90 -3.71
N ILE A 132 -11.25 1.84 -4.86
CA ILE A 132 -12.71 1.61 -4.92
C ILE A 132 -13.07 0.27 -4.30
N ILE A 133 -12.33 -0.79 -4.63
CA ILE A 133 -12.54 -2.13 -4.05
C ILE A 133 -12.32 -2.09 -2.53
N LEU A 134 -11.27 -1.43 -2.06
CA LEU A 134 -10.98 -1.35 -0.62
C LEU A 134 -12.06 -0.59 0.16
N TRP A 135 -12.57 0.51 -0.40
CA TRP A 135 -13.70 1.22 0.20
C TRP A 135 -14.97 0.38 0.21
N TYR A 136 -15.24 -0.39 -0.84
CA TYR A 136 -16.35 -1.35 -0.83
C TYR A 136 -16.18 -2.39 0.28
N ILE A 137 -14.98 -2.96 0.47
CA ILE A 137 -14.71 -3.92 1.54
C ILE A 137 -14.96 -3.31 2.91
N GLY A 138 -14.43 -2.10 3.16
CA GLY A 138 -14.63 -1.40 4.43
C GLY A 138 -16.09 -1.01 4.68
N PHE A 139 -16.81 -0.57 3.64
CA PHE A 139 -18.24 -0.27 3.77
C PHE A 139 -19.07 -1.54 3.99
N ALA A 140 -18.75 -2.62 3.29
CA ALA A 140 -19.41 -3.91 3.45
C ALA A 140 -19.22 -4.47 4.88
N SER A 141 -18.03 -4.35 5.47
CA SER A 141 -17.80 -4.77 6.86
C SER A 141 -18.67 -3.99 7.85
N LEU A 142 -18.95 -2.70 7.59
CA LEU A 142 -19.86 -1.91 8.41
C LEU A 142 -21.34 -2.29 8.23
N MET A 143 -21.72 -3.10 7.26
CA MET A 143 -23.13 -3.47 7.04
C MET A 143 -23.46 -4.87 7.56
N ILE A 144 -22.48 -5.63 8.04
CA ILE A 144 -22.69 -6.97 8.57
C ILE A 144 -23.39 -6.87 9.93
N LYS A 145 -24.61 -7.41 9.99
CA LYS A 145 -25.50 -7.33 11.16
C LYS A 145 -24.95 -8.21 12.30
N GLY A 146 -24.48 -7.59 13.37
CA GLY A 146 -23.93 -8.27 14.56
C GLY A 146 -22.62 -7.67 15.10
N GLU A 147 -21.87 -6.94 14.28
CA GLU A 147 -20.59 -6.29 14.69
C GLU A 147 -20.76 -4.81 15.07
N ASN A 148 -21.87 -4.17 14.66
CA ASN A 148 -22.19 -2.76 14.96
C ASN A 148 -23.12 -2.57 16.16
N SER A 149 -23.43 -3.64 16.89
CA SER A 149 -24.31 -3.60 18.05
C SER A 149 -23.46 -3.68 19.32
N TYR A 150 -22.97 -2.52 19.77
CA TYR A 150 -22.67 -2.30 21.19
C TYR A 150 -23.77 -1.43 21.79
#